data_AF-A0A0F3GX02-F1
#
_entry.id   AF-A0A0F3GX02-F1
#
_cell.length_a   1.000
_cell.length_b   1.000
_cell.length_c   1.000
_cell.angle_alpha   90.00
_cell.angle_beta   90.00
_cell.angle_gamma   90.00
#
_symmetry.space_group_name_H-M   'P 1'
#
loop_
_entity.id
_entity.type
_entity.pdbx_description
1 polymer ?
#
loop_
_entity_poly.entity_id
_entity_poly.type
_entity_poly.pdbx_seq_one_letter_code
_entity_poly.pdbx_strand_id
1 'polypeptide(L)'
;MNKDSISGYIVLMGLMVLFLAGYSCDKVEKTKEDISNLTDKKLEKIETSRVATEKNDIETLKRGIAAFSATNGRFPKDLAELQEFTAIDFDKGIYNYNPQTGAITLK
;
A
#
# COMPACT_ATOMS: atom_id res chain seq x y z
N MET A 1 11.41 -56.63 29.36
CA MET A 1 10.27 -56.92 28.47
C MET A 1 9.07 -56.22 29.07
N ASN A 2 8.61 -55.12 28.47
CA ASN A 2 7.28 -54.53 28.66
C ASN A 2 7.01 -53.76 27.36
N LYS A 3 6.03 -54.24 26.61
CA LYS A 3 5.80 -53.99 25.19
C LYS A 3 4.43 -53.36 25.07
N ASP A 4 4.20 -52.24 25.76
CA ASP A 4 2.83 -51.73 25.95
C ASP A 4 2.66 -50.23 25.72
N SER A 5 3.72 -49.46 25.47
CA SER A 5 3.60 -47.99 25.35
C SER A 5 3.39 -47.46 23.92
N ILE A 6 3.46 -48.31 22.89
CA ILE A 6 3.38 -47.85 21.48
C ILE A 6 1.91 -47.78 20.99
N SER A 7 1.01 -48.58 21.58
CA SER A 7 -0.37 -48.70 21.08
C SER A 7 -1.30 -47.55 21.50
N GLY A 8 -0.91 -46.71 22.47
CA GLY A 8 -1.74 -45.59 22.95
C GLY A 8 -1.65 -44.31 22.11
N TYR A 9 -0.52 -44.07 21.44
CA TYR A 9 -0.31 -42.84 20.67
C TYR A 9 -1.06 -42.84 19.32
N ILE A 10 -1.27 -44.02 18.74
CA ILE A 10 -1.95 -44.16 17.43
C ILE A 10 -3.45 -43.84 17.57
N VAL A 11 -4.06 -44.18 18.71
CA VAL A 11 -5.48 -43.89 18.97
C VAL A 11 -5.69 -42.39 19.26
N LEU A 12 -4.74 -41.73 19.92
CA LEU A 12 -4.84 -40.30 20.23
C LEU A 12 -4.64 -39.39 19.01
N MET A 13 -3.81 -39.81 18.04
CA MET A 13 -3.59 -39.06 16.80
C MET A 13 -4.71 -39.23 15.76
N GLY A 14 -5.47 -40.33 15.80
CA GLY A 14 -6.61 -40.55 14.89
C GLY A 14 -7.83 -39.68 15.20
N LEU A 15 -8.03 -39.28 16.45
CA LEU A 15 -9.21 -38.50 16.88
C LEU A 15 -9.09 -37.00 16.56
N MET A 16 -7.87 -36.48 16.36
CA MET A 16 -7.60 -35.07 16.06
C MET A 16 -7.71 -34.72 14.57
N VAL A 17 -7.99 -35.69 13.69
CA VAL A 17 -8.20 -35.43 12.25
C VAL A 17 -9.70 -35.26 11.93
N LEU A 18 -10.61 -35.74 12.77
CA LEU A 18 -12.06 -35.62 12.55
C LEU A 18 -12.66 -34.25 12.93
N PHE A 19 -11.92 -33.39 13.62
CA PHE A 19 -12.45 -32.09 14.09
C PHE A 19 -12.34 -30.95 13.06
N LEU A 20 -11.66 -31.15 11.92
CA LEU A 20 -11.50 -30.09 10.89
C LEU A 20 -12.58 -30.08 9.81
N ALA A 21 -13.53 -31.01 9.80
CA ALA A 21 -14.57 -31.07 8.76
C ALA A 21 -15.85 -30.25 9.07
N GLY A 22 -15.89 -29.53 10.20
CA GLY A 22 -17.09 -28.83 10.70
C GLY A 22 -17.28 -27.37 10.26
N TYR A 23 -16.38 -26.80 9.45
CA TYR A 23 -16.47 -25.40 9.00
C TYR A 23 -16.43 -25.29 7.48
N SER A 24 -17.49 -25.75 6.81
CA SER A 24 -17.85 -25.17 5.52
C SER A 24 -19.32 -24.83 5.56
N CYS A 25 -19.52 -23.56 5.90
CA CYS A 25 -20.75 -22.83 5.98
C CYS A 25 -21.53 -22.98 4.67
N ASP A 26 -22.68 -23.61 4.79
CA ASP A 26 -23.78 -23.53 3.84
C ASP A 26 -24.25 -22.08 3.78
N LYS A 27 -24.06 -21.42 2.62
CA LYS A 27 -24.81 -20.28 2.06
C LYS A 27 -23.96 -19.57 1.01
N VAL A 28 -24.48 -19.47 -0.20
CA VAL A 28 -24.90 -18.20 -0.82
C VAL A 28 -25.45 -18.56 -2.20
N GLU A 29 -26.77 -18.68 -2.21
CA GLU A 29 -27.62 -18.49 -3.36
C GLU A 29 -27.50 -17.03 -3.83
N LYS A 30 -27.45 -16.82 -5.16
CA LYS A 30 -27.54 -15.55 -5.94
C LYS A 30 -26.30 -15.15 -6.76
N THR A 31 -25.97 -15.98 -7.75
CA THR A 31 -25.07 -15.60 -8.85
C THR A 31 -25.85 -14.95 -10.00
N LYS A 32 -26.30 -13.69 -9.86
CA LYS A 32 -26.78 -12.87 -11.01
C LYS A 32 -26.56 -11.35 -10.89
N GLU A 33 -25.82 -10.84 -9.90
CA GLU A 33 -25.57 -9.38 -9.77
C GLU A 33 -24.12 -9.03 -9.41
N ASP A 34 -23.12 -9.57 -10.11
CA ASP A 34 -21.71 -9.29 -9.74
C ASP A 34 -20.73 -9.13 -10.91
N ILE A 35 -21.22 -8.69 -12.08
CA ILE A 35 -20.33 -8.35 -13.21
C ILE A 35 -20.17 -6.83 -13.33
N SER A 36 -21.19 -6.04 -12.99
CA SER A 36 -21.12 -4.57 -13.02
C SER A 36 -20.22 -4.02 -11.90
N ASN A 37 -20.47 -4.43 -10.64
CA ASN A 37 -19.73 -3.93 -9.47
C ASN A 37 -18.25 -4.34 -9.42
N LEU A 38 -17.86 -5.40 -10.13
CA LEU A 38 -16.47 -5.83 -10.19
C LEU A 38 -15.60 -4.89 -11.06
N THR A 39 -16.23 -4.24 -12.05
CA THR A 39 -15.56 -3.34 -12.98
C THR A 39 -15.38 -1.95 -12.34
N ASP A 40 -16.41 -1.45 -11.67
CA ASP A 40 -16.38 -0.15 -10.98
C ASP A 40 -15.42 -0.16 -9.77
N LYS A 41 -15.41 -1.22 -8.95
CA LYS A 41 -14.45 -1.35 -7.84
C LYS A 41 -12.99 -1.40 -8.29
N LYS A 42 -12.71 -1.92 -9.50
CA LYS A 42 -11.36 -1.90 -10.05
C LYS A 42 -10.96 -0.50 -10.51
N LEU A 43 -11.87 0.24 -11.15
CA LEU A 43 -11.61 1.63 -11.57
C LEU A 43 -11.39 2.53 -10.36
N GLU A 44 -12.27 2.48 -9.36
CA GLU A 44 -12.15 3.28 -8.13
C GLU A 44 -10.85 2.96 -7.37
N LYS A 45 -10.44 1.69 -7.33
CA LYS A 45 -9.18 1.30 -6.69
C LYS A 45 -7.95 1.78 -7.46
N ILE A 46 -7.99 1.79 -8.80
CA ILE A 46 -6.91 2.33 -9.64
C ILE A 46 -6.80 3.85 -9.43
N GLU A 47 -7.92 4.56 -9.43
CA GLU A 47 -7.96 6.02 -9.26
C GLU A 47 -7.52 6.43 -7.86
N THR A 48 -8.00 5.73 -6.83
CA THR A 48 -7.57 5.94 -5.44
C THR A 48 -6.08 5.64 -5.26
N SER A 49 -5.55 4.60 -5.92
CA SER A 49 -4.13 4.28 -5.84
C SER A 49 -3.27 5.36 -6.51
N ARG A 50 -3.70 5.89 -7.66
CA ARG A 50 -3.00 6.99 -8.35
C ARG A 50 -2.97 8.27 -7.52
N VAL A 51 -4.13 8.67 -6.96
CA VAL A 51 -4.22 9.83 -6.06
C VAL A 51 -3.38 9.63 -4.79
N ALA A 52 -3.29 8.40 -4.27
CA ALA A 52 -2.45 8.09 -3.12
C ALA A 52 -0.95 8.17 -3.46
N THR A 53 -0.54 7.69 -4.63
CA THR A 53 0.84 7.82 -5.13
C THR A 53 1.21 9.29 -5.34
N GLU A 54 0.37 10.06 -6.03
CA GLU A 54 0.60 11.50 -6.27
C GLU A 54 0.67 12.31 -4.98
N LYS A 55 -0.11 11.95 -3.95
CA LYS A 55 -0.03 12.54 -2.61
C LYS A 55 1.23 12.15 -1.86
N ASN A 56 1.70 10.92 -2.00
CA ASN A 56 2.96 10.48 -1.39
C ASN A 56 4.16 11.21 -2.02
N ASP A 57 4.11 11.41 -3.34
CA ASP A 57 5.17 12.10 -4.09
C ASP A 57 5.22 13.58 -3.68
N ILE A 58 4.07 14.27 -3.59
CA ILE A 58 4.07 15.68 -3.18
C ILE A 58 4.54 15.88 -1.73
N GLU A 59 4.23 14.94 -0.83
CA GLU A 59 4.72 15.01 0.55
C GLU A 59 6.23 14.82 0.62
N THR A 60 6.76 13.89 -0.17
CA THR A 60 8.20 13.67 -0.32
C THR A 60 8.89 14.92 -0.83
N LEU A 61 8.32 15.59 -1.83
CA LEU A 61 8.84 16.87 -2.34
C LEU A 61 8.80 17.98 -1.30
N LYS A 62 7.72 18.10 -0.53
CA LYS A 62 7.62 19.07 0.57
C LYS A 62 8.71 18.84 1.62
N ARG A 63 8.97 17.58 1.99
CA ARG A 63 10.06 17.24 2.91
C ARG A 63 11.42 17.58 2.31
N GLY A 64 11.63 17.30 1.02
CA GLY A 64 12.84 17.69 0.30
C GLY A 64 13.08 19.20 0.30
N ILE A 65 12.03 20.00 0.04
CA ILE A 65 12.09 21.47 0.06
C ILE A 65 12.42 21.97 1.47
N ALA A 66 11.81 21.39 2.50
CA ALA A 66 12.08 21.73 3.89
C ALA A 66 13.53 21.41 4.28
N ALA A 67 14.03 20.24 3.87
CA ALA A 67 15.42 19.84 4.07
C ALA A 67 16.39 20.78 3.35
N PHE A 68 16.12 21.09 2.07
CA PHE A 68 16.92 22.05 1.31
C PHE A 68 16.96 23.41 2.00
N SER A 69 15.82 23.91 2.45
CA SER A 69 15.70 25.20 3.14
C SER A 69 16.45 25.21 4.48
N ALA A 70 16.35 24.12 5.25
CA ALA A 70 17.10 23.97 6.50
C ALA A 70 18.62 23.93 6.27
N THR A 71 19.09 23.33 5.17
CA THR A 71 20.52 23.25 4.85
C THR A 71 21.07 24.54 4.24
N ASN A 72 20.31 25.23 3.39
CA ASN A 72 20.80 26.36 2.59
C ASN A 72 20.32 27.73 3.09
N GLY A 73 19.40 27.79 4.05
CA GLY A 73 18.79 29.04 4.53
C GLY A 73 17.88 29.73 3.49
N ARG A 74 17.58 29.06 2.38
CA ARG A 74 16.70 29.54 1.30
C ARG A 74 15.96 28.37 0.67
N PHE A 75 14.82 28.65 0.05
CA PHE A 75 14.14 27.64 -0.76
C PHE A 75 14.88 27.37 -2.09
N PRO A 76 14.66 26.18 -2.69
CA PRO A 76 15.11 25.90 -4.06
C PRO A 76 14.63 26.99 -5.03
N LYS A 77 15.47 27.35 -5.99
CA LYS A 77 15.11 28.30 -7.06
C LYS A 77 14.13 27.69 -8.05
N ASP A 78 14.21 26.37 -8.23
CA ASP A 78 13.39 25.57 -9.11
C ASP A 78 13.37 24.10 -8.64
N LEU A 79 12.50 23.29 -9.26
CA LEU A 79 12.39 21.88 -8.94
C LEU A 79 13.60 21.05 -9.41
N ALA A 80 14.42 21.54 -10.34
CA ALA A 80 15.63 20.84 -10.78
C ALA A 80 16.73 20.93 -9.71
N GLU A 81 16.86 22.07 -9.03
CA GLU A 81 17.76 22.21 -7.87
C GLU A 81 17.34 21.28 -6.72
N LEU A 82 16.03 21.10 -6.53
CA LEU A 82 15.52 20.13 -5.57
C LEU A 82 15.84 18.68 -5.97
N GLN A 83 15.75 18.34 -7.26
CA GLN A 83 16.12 17.01 -7.76
C GLN A 83 17.60 16.72 -7.54
N GLU A 84 18.47 17.68 -7.82
CA GLU A 84 19.91 17.54 -7.62
C GLU A 84 20.25 17.34 -6.13
N PHE A 85 19.56 18.05 -5.24
CA PHE A 85 19.76 17.93 -3.80
C PHE A 85 19.21 16.62 -3.21
N THR A 86 18.01 16.20 -3.64
CA THR A 86 17.33 15.03 -3.06
C THR A 86 17.70 13.71 -3.75
N ALA A 87 18.28 13.78 -4.95
CA ALA A 87 18.48 12.65 -5.87
C ALA A 87 17.18 11.87 -6.18
N ILE A 88 16.03 12.52 -6.02
CA ILE A 88 14.72 11.94 -6.34
C ILE A 88 14.35 12.34 -7.75
N ASP A 89 14.09 11.36 -8.60
CA ASP A 89 13.54 11.60 -9.93
C ASP A 89 12.02 11.74 -9.87
N PHE A 90 11.51 12.82 -10.45
CA PHE A 90 10.07 13.11 -10.48
C PHE A 90 9.72 14.00 -11.69
N ASP A 91 8.48 13.92 -12.14
CA ASP A 91 8.05 14.76 -13.26
C ASP A 91 7.79 16.19 -12.78
N LYS A 92 8.67 17.12 -13.16
CA LYS A 92 8.51 18.55 -12.85
C LYS A 92 7.31 19.17 -13.58
N GLY A 93 6.84 18.53 -14.66
CA GLY A 93 5.74 18.98 -15.49
C GLY A 93 4.40 19.00 -14.77
N ILE A 94 4.19 18.12 -13.79
CA ILE A 94 2.91 17.95 -13.07
C ILE A 94 2.80 18.77 -11.79
N TYR A 95 3.84 19.52 -11.39
CA TYR A 95 3.83 20.32 -10.18
C TYR A 95 3.91 21.82 -10.47
N ASN A 96 3.21 22.60 -9.66
CA ASN A 96 3.37 24.04 -9.53
C ASN A 96 4.23 24.32 -8.30
N TYR A 97 5.36 25.00 -8.49
CA TYR A 97 6.30 25.32 -7.43
C TYR A 97 6.51 26.83 -7.33
N ASN A 98 6.48 27.36 -6.11
CA ASN A 98 6.79 28.75 -5.80
C ASN A 98 8.11 28.85 -5.03
N PRO A 99 9.20 29.35 -5.64
CA PRO A 99 10.51 29.46 -4.99
C PRO A 99 10.58 30.54 -3.91
N GLN A 100 9.64 31.50 -3.88
CA GLN A 100 9.62 32.54 -2.85
C GLN A 100 9.08 32.01 -1.52
N THR A 101 8.11 31.10 -1.57
CA THR A 101 7.43 30.56 -0.38
C THR A 101 7.76 29.09 -0.10
N GLY A 102 8.43 28.41 -1.04
CA GLY A 102 8.65 26.97 -0.98
C GLY A 102 7.39 26.13 -1.19
N ALA A 103 6.26 26.75 -1.57
CA ALA A 103 5.00 26.05 -1.76
C ALA A 103 5.05 25.18 -3.02
N ILE A 104 4.58 23.93 -2.90
CA ILE A 104 4.41 23.01 -4.02
C ILE A 104 2.99 22.42 -4.02
N THR A 105 2.34 22.45 -5.19
CA THR A 105 1.02 21.86 -5.44
C THR A 105 1.06 21.02 -6.72
N LEU A 106 0.14 20.08 -6.85
CA LEU A 106 -0.15 19.47 -8.16
C LEU A 106 -0.76 20.53 -9.08
N LYS A 107 -0.51 20.39 -10.39
CA LYS A 107 -1.18 21.18 -11.43
C LYS A 107 -2.60 20.70 -11.68
#